data_AF-A0A4R7ZL63-F1
#
_entry.id   AF-A0A4R7ZL63-F1
#
_cell.length_a   1.000
_cell.length_b   1.000
_cell.length_c   1.000
_cell.angle_alpha   90.00
_cell.angle_beta   90.00
_cell.angle_gamma   90.00
#
_symmetry.space_group_name_H-M   'P 1'
#
loop_
_entity.id
_entity.type
_entity.pdbx_description
1 polymer ?
#
loop_
_entity_poly.entity_id
_entity_poly.type
_entity_poly.pdbx_seq_one_letter_code
_entity_poly.pdbx_strand_id
1 'polypeptide(L)'
;MTNSTAERSSYLMRAGLVRNVRSGEHLTTFVVSGVATVLVTRLLLSLSGYPQIGGKGLHIAHVLPGGLLMLIAISLLLGYVGPVVRPAAATVGGIGFGLFIDEVGKFVTSDNNYFYKPTAAIVYVVFVLIVLGFRFLTTRRPIDPREELANVIDHAVEGVAGGLSRRRRAEASELLRAVPQQVQGRRETRELLAACPADEVELAAPVDAAWQALQRWFERLATHPKAPRVAVAVLALQVVGALVIAIVVGDGLNHLPVLGVTAGSLLSATFTVRGALALRKGNRARAVRLFELAVLVSLLMTQVFQFAATQFAAAFGMLLDLVMLGLLRAERDRMRREVESATKARTLRLPPDPDLPPFPEDPSDPV
;
A
#
# COMPACT_ATOMS: atom_id res chain seq x y z
N MET A 1 -2.41 -3.42 46.57
CA MET A 1 -2.02 -2.17 45.86
C MET A 1 -1.68 -2.54 44.42
N THR A 2 -2.60 -2.27 43.50
CA THR A 2 -2.57 -2.69 42.10
C THR A 2 -1.78 -1.68 41.26
N ASN A 3 -0.51 -1.98 40.97
CA ASN A 3 0.24 -1.27 39.95
C ASN A 3 -0.17 -1.76 38.55
N SER A 4 -1.38 -1.38 38.14
CA SER A 4 -1.75 -1.29 36.73
C SER A 4 -1.02 -0.09 36.15
N THR A 5 0.17 -0.30 35.59
CA THR A 5 0.77 0.68 34.68
C THR A 5 -0.08 0.71 33.42
N ALA A 6 -1.20 1.42 33.47
CA ALA A 6 -1.95 1.81 32.29
C ALA A 6 -0.99 2.61 31.41
N GLU A 7 -0.40 1.96 30.40
CA GLU A 7 0.40 2.63 29.40
C GLU A 7 -0.38 3.85 28.90
N ARG A 8 0.18 5.03 29.11
CA ARG A 8 -0.51 6.29 28.78
C ARG A 8 -0.83 6.26 27.29
N SER A 9 -2.14 6.32 26.98
CA SER A 9 -2.64 6.50 25.62
C SER A 9 -1.86 7.60 24.90
N SER A 10 -1.33 7.29 23.72
CA SER A 10 -0.50 8.20 22.91
C SER A 10 -1.21 9.54 22.66
N TYR A 11 -0.46 10.63 22.55
CA TYR A 11 -1.01 11.97 22.30
C TYR A 11 -1.95 12.02 21.09
N LEU A 12 -1.63 11.27 20.02
CA LEU A 12 -2.46 11.18 18.81
C LEU A 12 -3.83 10.56 19.09
N MET A 13 -3.89 9.51 19.90
CA MET A 13 -5.16 8.91 20.32
C MET A 13 -5.99 9.85 21.20
N ARG A 14 -5.33 10.63 22.07
CA ARG A 14 -5.99 11.67 22.87
C ARG A 14 -6.54 12.82 22.02
N ALA A 15 -5.88 13.10 20.89
CA ALA A 15 -6.34 14.05 19.89
C ALA A 15 -7.45 13.50 18.97
N GLY A 16 -7.89 12.24 19.17
CA GLY A 16 -8.94 11.60 18.37
C GLY A 16 -8.45 11.02 17.03
N LEU A 17 -7.15 11.00 16.78
CA LEU A 17 -6.57 10.48 15.53
C LEU A 17 -6.40 8.95 15.63
N VAL A 18 -7.49 8.24 15.34
CA VAL A 18 -7.52 6.77 15.29
C VAL A 18 -7.15 6.28 13.89
N ARG A 19 -6.17 5.38 13.78
CA ARG A 19 -5.80 4.81 12.48
C ARG A 19 -6.84 3.80 12.00
N ASN A 20 -7.20 3.89 10.72
CA ASN A 20 -8.00 2.88 10.05
C ASN A 20 -7.12 1.66 9.68
N VAL A 21 -7.55 0.44 10.07
CA VAL A 21 -6.83 -0.82 9.76
C VAL A 21 -6.69 -1.07 8.26
N ARG A 22 -7.64 -0.59 7.44
CA ARG A 22 -7.65 -0.64 5.97
C ARG A 22 -7.02 0.59 5.31
N SER A 23 -6.40 1.49 6.06
CA SER A 23 -5.76 2.72 5.51
C SER A 23 -4.76 2.42 4.39
N GLY A 24 -4.00 1.33 4.50
CA GLY A 24 -3.08 0.89 3.46
C GLY A 24 -3.77 0.49 2.15
N GLU A 25 -4.94 -0.14 2.23
CA GLU A 25 -5.73 -0.52 1.05
C GLU A 25 -6.30 0.72 0.37
N HIS A 26 -6.93 1.62 1.13
CA HIS A 26 -7.50 2.85 0.58
C HIS A 26 -6.44 3.71 -0.10
N LEU A 27 -5.27 3.86 0.53
CA LEU A 27 -4.17 4.59 -0.08
C LEU A 27 -3.67 3.91 -1.36
N THR A 28 -3.50 2.59 -1.32
CA THR A 28 -3.02 1.85 -2.49
C THR A 28 -4.01 2.02 -3.64
N THR A 29 -5.31 1.93 -3.37
CA THR A 29 -6.37 2.20 -4.34
C THR A 29 -6.28 3.61 -4.90
N PHE A 30 -6.08 4.64 -4.07
CA PHE A 30 -5.91 6.02 -4.51
C PHE A 30 -4.70 6.20 -5.43
N VAL A 31 -3.55 5.64 -5.06
CA VAL A 31 -2.32 5.75 -5.86
C VAL A 31 -2.45 4.98 -7.17
N VAL A 32 -2.97 3.74 -7.12
CA VAL A 32 -3.14 2.89 -8.31
C VAL A 32 -4.16 3.51 -9.26
N SER A 33 -5.29 4.01 -8.77
CA SER A 33 -6.27 4.66 -9.65
C SER A 33 -5.72 5.95 -10.26
N GLY A 34 -4.94 6.74 -9.50
CA GLY A 34 -4.28 7.94 -10.02
C GLY A 34 -3.23 7.64 -11.08
N VAL A 35 -2.31 6.71 -10.81
CA VAL A 35 -1.28 6.30 -11.79
C VAL A 35 -1.91 5.70 -13.03
N ALA A 36 -2.91 4.80 -12.87
CA ALA A 36 -3.63 4.23 -14.00
C ALA A 36 -4.32 5.32 -14.83
N THR A 37 -4.92 6.31 -14.17
CA THR A 37 -5.56 7.44 -14.85
C THR A 37 -4.55 8.25 -15.65
N VAL A 38 -3.37 8.58 -15.10
CA VAL A 38 -2.29 9.26 -15.84
C VAL A 38 -1.90 8.47 -17.09
N LEU A 39 -1.65 7.16 -16.93
CA LEU A 39 -1.20 6.31 -18.04
C LEU A 39 -2.26 6.17 -19.13
N VAL A 40 -3.52 5.96 -18.74
CA VAL A 40 -4.65 5.86 -19.68
C VAL A 40 -4.87 7.17 -20.39
N THR A 41 -4.88 8.31 -19.67
CA THR A 41 -5.02 9.64 -20.29
C THR A 41 -3.91 9.90 -21.30
N ARG A 42 -2.64 9.63 -20.95
CA ARG A 42 -1.51 9.78 -21.88
C ARG A 42 -1.59 8.85 -23.07
N LEU A 43 -2.00 7.60 -22.89
CA LEU A 43 -2.20 6.66 -23.99
C LEU A 43 -3.29 7.18 -24.94
N LEU A 44 -4.43 7.61 -24.40
CA LEU A 44 -5.52 8.16 -25.20
C LEU A 44 -5.09 9.42 -25.97
N LEU A 45 -4.35 10.33 -25.33
CA LEU A 45 -3.81 11.52 -25.98
C LEU A 45 -2.78 11.18 -27.06
N SER A 46 -1.92 10.19 -26.81
CA SER A 46 -0.96 9.71 -27.80
C SER A 46 -1.65 9.07 -29.01
N LEU A 47 -2.71 8.28 -28.80
CA LEU A 47 -3.46 7.64 -29.88
C LEU A 47 -4.30 8.63 -30.69
N SER A 48 -4.79 9.69 -30.05
CA SER A 48 -5.62 10.71 -30.69
C SER A 48 -4.81 11.86 -31.30
N GLY A 49 -3.48 11.87 -31.14
CA GLY A 49 -2.62 12.92 -31.68
C GLY A 49 -2.66 14.25 -30.93
N TYR A 50 -2.93 14.20 -29.61
CA TYR A 50 -3.06 15.37 -28.73
C TYR A 50 -4.12 16.39 -29.21
N PRO A 51 -5.40 15.97 -29.36
CA PRO A 51 -6.46 16.86 -29.78
C PRO A 51 -6.68 17.95 -28.72
N GLN A 52 -6.64 19.20 -29.15
CA GLN A 52 -6.94 20.32 -28.26
C GLN A 52 -8.45 20.43 -28.09
N ILE A 53 -8.95 20.10 -26.89
CA ILE A 53 -10.36 20.33 -26.54
C ILE A 53 -10.52 21.80 -26.14
N GLY A 54 -11.05 22.56 -27.10
CA GLY A 54 -11.34 23.98 -27.01
C GLY A 54 -10.56 24.82 -28.04
N GLY A 55 -11.27 25.74 -28.70
CA GLY A 55 -10.74 26.59 -29.76
C GLY A 55 -10.68 28.06 -29.34
N LYS A 56 -9.93 28.88 -30.09
CA LYS A 56 -9.77 30.33 -29.88
C LYS A 56 -9.25 30.73 -28.49
N GLY A 57 -8.30 29.97 -27.93
CA GLY A 57 -7.61 30.30 -26.67
C GLY A 57 -8.25 29.73 -25.40
N LEU A 58 -9.35 28.98 -25.50
CA LEU A 58 -9.92 28.21 -24.39
C LEU A 58 -9.42 26.76 -24.49
N HIS A 59 -8.58 26.31 -23.55
CA HIS A 59 -8.25 24.89 -23.39
C HIS A 59 -8.91 24.38 -22.12
N ILE A 60 -9.83 23.42 -22.24
CA ILE A 60 -10.39 22.75 -21.05
C ILE A 60 -9.35 21.74 -20.58
N ALA A 61 -8.50 22.17 -19.64
CA ALA A 61 -7.53 21.29 -19.01
C ALA A 61 -8.27 20.21 -18.20
N HIS A 62 -7.83 18.96 -18.33
CA HIS A 62 -8.37 17.86 -17.51
C HIS A 62 -8.06 18.03 -16.01
N VAL A 63 -7.28 19.06 -15.66
CA VAL A 63 -7.10 19.56 -14.29
C VAL A 63 -8.43 19.94 -13.62
N LEU A 64 -9.39 20.51 -14.35
CA LEU A 64 -10.70 20.93 -13.81
C LEU A 64 -11.58 19.75 -13.42
N PRO A 65 -11.89 18.78 -14.32
CA PRO A 65 -12.60 17.57 -13.91
C PRO A 65 -11.80 16.78 -12.87
N GLY A 66 -10.46 16.82 -12.91
CA GLY A 66 -9.61 16.25 -11.85
C GLY A 66 -9.89 16.85 -10.47
N GLY A 67 -9.90 18.19 -10.38
CA GLY A 67 -10.28 18.93 -9.17
C GLY A 67 -11.70 18.64 -8.71
N LEU A 68 -12.66 18.55 -9.63
CA LEU A 68 -14.05 18.21 -9.31
C LEU A 68 -14.19 16.80 -8.73
N LEU A 69 -13.51 15.80 -9.30
CA LEU A 69 -13.51 14.44 -8.76
C LEU A 69 -12.88 14.38 -7.37
N MET A 70 -11.78 15.12 -7.13
CA MET A 70 -11.22 15.24 -5.78
C MET A 70 -12.19 15.91 -4.80
N LEU A 71 -12.89 16.95 -5.23
CA LEU A 71 -13.95 17.59 -4.43
C LEU A 71 -15.06 16.59 -4.10
N ILE A 72 -15.55 15.81 -5.08
CA ILE A 72 -16.54 14.76 -4.86
C ILE A 72 -16.03 13.74 -3.85
N ALA A 73 -14.79 13.29 -3.95
CA ALA A 73 -14.20 12.36 -2.98
C ALA A 73 -14.18 12.93 -1.55
N ILE A 74 -13.81 14.21 -1.41
CA ILE A 74 -13.86 14.92 -0.12
C ILE A 74 -15.31 15.01 0.36
N SER A 75 -16.26 15.41 -0.49
CA SER A 75 -17.69 15.47 -0.14
C SER A 75 -18.26 14.13 0.30
N LEU A 76 -17.84 13.01 -0.31
CA LEU A 76 -18.22 11.67 0.15
C LEU A 76 -17.70 11.39 1.57
N LEU A 77 -16.47 11.79 1.88
CA LEU A 77 -15.89 11.57 3.21
C LEU A 77 -16.47 12.49 4.29
N LEU A 78 -16.92 13.71 3.94
CA LEU A 78 -17.60 14.60 4.88
C LEU A 78 -19.10 14.33 5.00
N GLY A 79 -19.74 13.86 3.94
CA GLY A 79 -21.18 13.64 3.89
C GLY A 79 -21.64 12.34 4.56
N TYR A 80 -20.76 11.36 4.72
CA TYR A 80 -21.10 10.04 5.26
C TYR A 80 -20.16 9.64 6.39
N VAL A 81 -20.72 9.09 7.47
CA VAL A 81 -19.96 8.67 8.66
C VAL A 81 -19.33 7.28 8.49
N GLY A 82 -20.05 6.35 7.86
CA GLY A 82 -19.67 4.93 7.79
C GLY A 82 -18.48 4.62 6.85
N PRO A 83 -17.80 3.48 7.04
CA PRO A 83 -16.59 3.12 6.29
C PRO A 83 -16.82 2.79 4.81
N VAL A 84 -18.07 2.55 4.41
CA VAL A 84 -18.48 2.08 3.06
C VAL A 84 -18.03 3.01 1.94
N VAL A 85 -18.03 4.31 2.19
CA VAL A 85 -17.71 5.32 1.18
C VAL A 85 -16.20 5.46 0.96
N ARG A 86 -15.37 4.95 1.88
CA ARG A 86 -13.91 5.16 1.85
C ARG A 86 -13.23 4.52 0.63
N PRO A 87 -13.55 3.28 0.21
CA PRO A 87 -13.05 2.72 -1.05
C PRO A 87 -13.45 3.54 -2.28
N ALA A 88 -14.71 4.01 -2.34
CA ALA A 88 -15.19 4.83 -3.44
C ALA A 88 -14.48 6.19 -3.48
N ALA A 89 -14.39 6.87 -2.34
CA ALA A 89 -13.67 8.13 -2.20
C ALA A 89 -12.18 7.98 -2.54
N ALA A 90 -11.53 6.90 -2.13
CA ALA A 90 -10.15 6.61 -2.51
C ALA A 90 -10.00 6.45 -4.04
N THR A 91 -10.92 5.72 -4.68
CA THR A 91 -10.90 5.49 -6.12
C THR A 91 -11.14 6.79 -6.88
N VAL A 92 -12.24 7.48 -6.59
CA VAL A 92 -12.65 8.74 -7.22
C VAL A 92 -11.62 9.84 -6.99
N GLY A 93 -11.13 9.96 -5.76
CA GLY A 93 -10.09 10.91 -5.39
C GLY A 93 -8.78 10.63 -6.11
N GLY A 94 -8.40 9.36 -6.26
CA GLY A 94 -7.20 8.99 -7.00
C GLY A 94 -7.33 9.25 -8.50
N ILE A 95 -8.47 8.94 -9.12
CA ILE A 95 -8.76 9.31 -10.53
C ILE A 95 -8.67 10.83 -10.69
N GLY A 96 -9.31 11.59 -9.80
CA GLY A 96 -9.28 13.04 -9.80
C GLY A 96 -7.86 13.59 -9.68
N PHE A 97 -7.08 13.07 -8.74
CA PHE A 97 -5.68 13.43 -8.56
C PHE A 97 -4.82 13.06 -9.78
N GLY A 98 -5.07 11.91 -10.39
CA GLY A 98 -4.39 11.47 -11.62
C GLY A 98 -4.62 12.42 -12.80
N LEU A 99 -5.88 12.81 -13.04
CA LEU A 99 -6.21 13.82 -14.07
C LEU A 99 -5.59 15.19 -13.75
N PHE A 100 -5.55 15.57 -12.46
CA PHE A 100 -4.98 16.83 -12.01
C PHE A 100 -3.47 16.88 -12.23
N ILE A 101 -2.75 15.87 -11.75
CA ILE A 101 -1.29 15.85 -11.78
C ILE A 101 -0.74 15.65 -13.20
N ASP A 102 -1.51 15.05 -14.10
CA ASP A 102 -1.07 14.87 -15.49
C ASP A 102 -0.88 16.20 -16.24
N GLU A 103 -1.60 17.26 -15.85
CA GLU A 103 -1.40 18.62 -16.39
C GLU A 103 -0.26 19.40 -15.72
N VAL A 104 0.46 18.82 -14.75
CA VAL A 104 1.47 19.58 -13.98
C VAL A 104 2.53 20.21 -14.89
N GLY A 105 2.82 19.59 -16.04
CA GLY A 105 3.75 20.14 -17.04
C GLY A 105 3.37 21.53 -17.54
N LYS A 106 2.07 21.78 -17.78
CA LYS A 106 1.56 23.10 -18.19
C LYS A 106 1.71 24.16 -17.12
N PHE A 107 1.92 23.81 -15.85
CA PHE A 107 1.98 24.78 -14.77
C PHE A 107 3.38 24.92 -14.16
N VAL A 108 4.32 24.07 -14.60
CA VAL A 108 5.71 24.12 -14.15
C VAL A 108 6.53 25.14 -14.93
N THR A 109 6.18 25.40 -16.19
CA THR A 109 6.91 26.34 -17.04
C THR A 109 6.12 27.63 -17.26
N SER A 110 6.82 28.76 -17.34
CA SER A 110 6.20 30.08 -17.53
C SER A 110 5.47 30.24 -18.87
N ASP A 111 5.76 29.37 -19.84
CA ASP A 111 5.15 29.30 -21.17
C ASP A 111 4.01 28.26 -21.28
N ASN A 112 3.62 27.64 -20.16
CA ASN A 112 2.60 26.60 -20.08
C ASN A 112 2.84 25.40 -21.03
N ASN A 113 4.09 24.93 -21.12
CA ASN A 113 4.50 23.91 -22.07
C ASN A 113 4.09 22.50 -21.63
N TYR A 114 3.08 21.95 -22.31
CA TYR A 114 2.58 20.59 -22.09
C TYR A 114 3.65 19.49 -22.25
N PHE A 115 4.66 19.71 -23.11
CA PHE A 115 5.71 18.75 -23.43
C PHE A 115 7.00 18.96 -22.61
N TYR A 116 6.93 19.68 -21.48
CA TYR A 116 8.08 19.83 -20.61
C TYR A 116 8.60 18.46 -20.16
N LYS A 117 9.76 18.04 -20.68
CA LYS A 117 10.30 16.67 -20.54
C LYS A 117 10.33 16.16 -19.09
N PRO A 118 10.67 16.96 -18.06
CA PRO A 118 10.66 16.52 -16.66
C PRO A 118 9.28 16.21 -16.07
N THR A 119 8.17 16.54 -16.75
CA THR A 119 6.80 16.37 -16.21
C THR A 119 6.53 14.94 -15.74
N ALA A 120 6.88 13.93 -16.54
CA ALA A 120 6.66 12.54 -16.16
C ALA A 120 7.46 12.13 -14.91
N ALA A 121 8.69 12.64 -14.77
CA ALA A 121 9.50 12.41 -13.58
C ALA A 121 8.91 13.11 -12.34
N ILE A 122 8.37 14.33 -12.50
CA ILE A 122 7.68 15.06 -11.43
C ILE A 122 6.46 14.26 -10.95
N VAL A 123 5.58 13.85 -11.88
CA VAL A 123 4.40 13.03 -11.55
C VAL A 123 4.80 11.78 -10.79
N TYR A 124 5.82 11.06 -11.28
CA TYR A 124 6.33 9.86 -10.63
C TYR A 124 6.86 10.13 -9.22
N VAL A 125 7.71 11.15 -9.04
CA VAL A 125 8.25 11.54 -7.73
C VAL A 125 7.14 11.90 -6.76
N VAL A 126 6.10 12.62 -7.20
CA VAL A 126 4.95 12.96 -6.36
C VAL A 126 4.23 11.71 -5.86
N PHE A 127 3.93 10.74 -6.74
CA PHE A 127 3.32 9.48 -6.30
C PHE A 127 4.23 8.68 -5.36
N VAL A 128 5.53 8.63 -5.63
CA VAL A 128 6.51 7.98 -4.75
C VAL A 128 6.52 8.63 -3.37
N LEU A 129 6.55 9.97 -3.30
CA LEU A 129 6.55 10.71 -2.04
C LEU A 129 5.25 10.49 -1.26
N ILE A 130 4.10 10.42 -1.94
CA ILE A 130 2.83 10.04 -1.32
C ILE A 130 2.97 8.66 -0.68
N VAL A 131 3.36 7.64 -1.44
CA VAL A 131 3.52 6.26 -0.92
C VAL A 131 4.50 6.21 0.26
N LEU A 132 5.65 6.87 0.15
CA LEU A 132 6.66 6.90 1.22
C LEU A 132 6.16 7.63 2.46
N GLY A 133 5.51 8.79 2.30
CA GLY A 133 4.96 9.58 3.39
C GLY A 133 3.91 8.81 4.19
N PHE A 134 3.01 8.12 3.49
CA PHE A 134 2.03 7.27 4.15
C PHE A 134 2.64 6.02 4.79
N ARG A 135 3.60 5.36 4.12
CA ARG A 135 4.30 4.22 4.71
C ARG A 135 5.02 4.63 5.99
N PHE A 136 5.63 5.82 6.00
CA PHE A 136 6.25 6.40 7.16
C PHE A 136 5.25 6.63 8.29
N LEU A 137 4.06 7.14 7.99
CA LEU A 137 2.97 7.34 8.96
C LEU A 137 2.42 6.02 9.53
N THR A 138 2.28 4.99 8.71
CA THR A 138 1.59 3.73 9.08
C THR A 138 2.51 2.66 9.68
N THR A 139 3.77 2.56 9.26
CA THR A 139 4.64 1.41 9.59
C THR A 139 5.45 1.60 10.89
N ARG A 140 5.49 2.82 11.45
CA ARG A 140 6.32 3.16 12.62
C ARG A 140 5.93 2.41 13.89
N ARG A 141 4.65 2.07 14.06
CA ARG A 141 4.12 1.45 15.29
C ARG A 141 3.03 0.41 14.95
N PRO A 142 2.99 -0.73 15.67
CA PRO A 142 1.84 -1.62 15.61
C PRO A 142 0.55 -0.84 15.93
N ILE A 143 -0.58 -1.32 15.43
CA ILE A 143 -1.89 -0.73 15.75
C ILE A 143 -2.17 -1.02 17.22
N ASP A 144 -2.61 0.00 17.97
CA ASP A 144 -2.96 -0.18 19.37
C ASP A 144 -4.25 -0.99 19.46
N PRO A 145 -4.39 -1.95 20.39
CA PRO A 145 -5.63 -2.70 20.59
C PRO A 145 -6.90 -1.83 20.73
N ARG A 146 -6.77 -0.61 21.24
CA ARG A 146 -7.86 0.37 21.34
C ARG A 146 -8.22 0.97 19.99
N GLU A 147 -7.24 1.18 19.11
CA GLU A 147 -7.50 1.56 17.71
C GLU A 147 -8.20 0.42 16.98
N GLU A 148 -7.80 -0.84 17.19
CA GLU A 148 -8.48 -2.01 16.60
C GLU A 148 -9.95 -2.07 17.03
N LEU A 149 -10.23 -1.91 18.33
CA LEU A 149 -11.61 -1.85 18.82
C LEU A 149 -12.41 -0.70 18.20
N ALA A 150 -11.82 0.48 18.06
CA ALA A 150 -12.46 1.62 17.42
C ALA A 150 -12.79 1.35 15.94
N ASN A 151 -11.96 0.57 15.22
CA ASN A 151 -12.29 0.14 13.86
C ASN A 151 -13.48 -0.83 13.83
N VAL A 152 -13.65 -1.70 14.85
CA VAL A 152 -14.86 -2.54 14.96
C VAL A 152 -16.10 -1.67 15.19
N ILE A 153 -16.00 -0.67 16.07
CA ILE A 153 -17.11 0.27 16.34
C ILE A 153 -17.49 1.06 15.08
N ASP A 154 -16.50 1.47 14.29
CA ASP A 154 -16.70 2.16 13.01
C ASP A 154 -17.52 1.32 12.01
N HIS A 155 -17.34 0.00 11.98
CA HIS A 155 -18.22 -0.90 11.22
C HIS A 155 -19.64 -0.99 11.80
N ALA A 156 -19.80 -0.89 13.12
CA ALA A 156 -21.11 -0.92 13.75
C ALA A 156 -21.94 0.35 13.44
N VAL A 157 -21.31 1.49 13.11
CA VAL A 157 -22.02 2.72 12.70
C VAL A 157 -22.96 2.45 11.52
N GLU A 158 -22.47 1.73 10.51
CA GLU A 158 -23.30 1.31 9.38
C GLU A 158 -24.37 0.31 9.83
N GLY A 159 -23.97 -0.68 10.64
CA GLY A 159 -24.86 -1.72 11.11
C GLY A 159 -26.05 -1.21 11.89
N VAL A 160 -25.88 -0.14 12.67
CA VAL A 160 -26.94 0.52 13.42
C VAL A 160 -27.88 1.29 12.49
N ALA A 161 -27.36 1.90 11.42
CA ALA A 161 -28.16 2.72 10.51
C ALA A 161 -28.97 1.89 9.49
N GLY A 162 -28.38 0.83 8.94
CA GLY A 162 -28.95 0.07 7.81
C GLY A 162 -28.81 -1.44 7.91
N GLY A 163 -28.28 -1.98 9.00
CA GLY A 163 -28.00 -3.41 9.14
C GLY A 163 -26.66 -3.85 8.56
N LEU A 164 -26.30 -5.12 8.81
CA LEU A 164 -25.06 -5.73 8.37
C LEU A 164 -25.33 -6.99 7.56
N SER A 165 -24.65 -7.08 6.42
CA SER A 165 -24.55 -8.29 5.62
C SER A 165 -23.78 -9.38 6.35
N ARG A 166 -23.93 -10.63 5.90
CA ARG A 166 -23.15 -11.75 6.46
C ARG A 166 -21.65 -11.51 6.36
N ARG A 167 -21.18 -10.98 5.23
CA ARG A 167 -19.77 -10.71 4.99
C ARG A 167 -19.25 -9.64 5.94
N ARG A 168 -19.92 -8.49 6.04
CA ARG A 168 -19.48 -7.38 6.92
C ARG A 168 -19.56 -7.74 8.40
N ARG A 169 -20.60 -8.48 8.79
CA ARG A 169 -20.69 -9.02 10.15
C ARG A 169 -19.54 -9.98 10.44
N ALA A 170 -19.17 -10.84 9.50
CA ALA A 170 -18.03 -11.74 9.65
C ALA A 170 -16.70 -10.98 9.74
N GLU A 171 -16.47 -9.99 8.88
CA GLU A 171 -15.28 -9.11 8.90
C GLU A 171 -15.16 -8.35 10.24
N ALA A 172 -16.22 -7.69 10.69
CA ALA A 172 -16.24 -6.99 11.97
C ALA A 172 -16.04 -7.94 13.17
N SER A 173 -16.61 -9.15 13.09
CA SER A 173 -16.41 -10.19 14.11
C SER A 173 -14.98 -10.71 14.14
N GLU A 174 -14.34 -10.84 12.99
CA GLU A 174 -12.94 -11.28 12.88
C GLU A 174 -12.00 -10.22 13.46
N LEU A 175 -12.22 -8.94 13.14
CA LEU A 175 -11.51 -7.82 13.76
C LEU A 175 -11.67 -7.83 15.28
N LEU A 176 -12.89 -8.04 15.79
CA LEU A 176 -13.16 -8.12 17.23
C LEU A 176 -12.48 -9.31 17.93
N ARG A 177 -12.26 -10.43 17.21
CA ARG A 177 -11.51 -11.57 17.74
C ARG A 177 -10.02 -11.26 17.89
N ALA A 178 -9.47 -10.40 17.03
CA ALA A 178 -8.08 -9.95 17.14
C ALA A 178 -7.86 -9.05 18.36
N VAL A 179 -8.88 -8.30 18.78
CA VAL A 179 -8.81 -7.43 19.97
C VAL A 179 -8.66 -8.27 21.26
N PRO A 180 -7.62 -8.05 22.08
CA PRO A 180 -7.42 -8.70 23.37
C PRO A 180 -8.62 -8.54 24.33
N GLN A 181 -8.89 -9.58 25.12
CA GLN A 181 -10.03 -9.63 26.05
C GLN A 181 -10.01 -8.51 27.11
N GLN A 182 -8.83 -7.99 27.42
CA GLN A 182 -8.61 -7.00 28.48
C GLN A 182 -8.96 -5.56 28.06
N VAL A 183 -9.24 -5.33 26.78
CA VAL A 183 -9.57 -3.99 26.26
C VAL A 183 -10.98 -3.61 26.70
N GLN A 184 -11.09 -2.50 27.42
CA GLN A 184 -12.37 -1.94 27.87
C GLN A 184 -13.28 -1.59 26.68
N GLY A 185 -14.58 -1.83 26.81
CA GLY A 185 -15.56 -1.59 25.74
C GLY A 185 -15.71 -2.75 24.75
N ARG A 186 -14.87 -3.80 24.85
CA ARG A 186 -14.91 -4.94 23.92
C ARG A 186 -16.22 -5.74 24.03
N ARG A 187 -16.72 -5.95 25.25
CA ARG A 187 -17.98 -6.67 25.48
C ARG A 187 -19.15 -5.88 24.91
N GLU A 188 -19.18 -4.59 25.21
CA GLU A 188 -20.22 -3.65 24.78
C GLU A 188 -20.23 -3.54 23.25
N THR A 189 -19.05 -3.50 22.62
CA THR A 189 -18.93 -3.52 21.14
C THR A 189 -19.43 -4.83 20.54
N ARG A 190 -19.16 -5.97 21.20
CA ARG A 190 -19.69 -7.27 20.77
C ARG A 190 -21.22 -7.29 20.81
N GLU A 191 -21.81 -6.78 21.88
CA GLU A 191 -23.26 -6.69 22.06
C GLU A 191 -23.88 -5.74 21.03
N LEU A 192 -23.25 -4.59 20.78
CA LEU A 192 -23.67 -3.66 19.73
C LEU A 192 -23.68 -4.33 18.35
N LEU A 193 -22.60 -5.04 18.01
CA LEU A 193 -22.49 -5.74 16.73
C LEU A 193 -23.54 -6.86 16.57
N ALA A 194 -23.87 -7.53 17.67
CA ALA A 194 -24.92 -8.55 17.70
C ALA A 194 -26.33 -7.94 17.56
N ALA A 195 -26.53 -6.73 18.07
CA ALA A 195 -27.80 -6.00 17.97
C ALA A 195 -28.06 -5.41 16.58
N CYS A 196 -27.04 -5.24 15.73
CA CYS A 196 -27.22 -4.76 14.37
C CYS A 196 -28.09 -5.74 13.54
N PRO A 197 -29.18 -5.28 12.90
CA PRO A 197 -30.05 -6.14 12.10
C PRO A 197 -29.29 -6.77 10.93
N ALA A 198 -29.78 -7.91 10.44
CA ALA A 198 -29.24 -8.51 9.22
C ALA A 198 -29.84 -7.81 7.99
N ASP A 199 -28.98 -7.33 7.11
CA ASP A 199 -29.38 -6.83 5.79
C ASP A 199 -28.35 -7.29 4.76
N GLU A 200 -28.81 -8.01 3.72
CA GLU A 200 -27.94 -8.54 2.67
C GLU A 200 -27.73 -7.56 1.52
N VAL A 201 -28.39 -6.39 1.53
CA VAL A 201 -28.19 -5.36 0.53
C VAL A 201 -26.80 -4.74 0.71
N GLU A 202 -25.82 -5.28 -0.01
CA GLU A 202 -24.51 -4.67 -0.14
C GLU A 202 -24.44 -3.78 -1.39
N LEU A 203 -23.98 -2.55 -1.21
CA LEU A 203 -23.40 -1.78 -2.32
C LEU A 203 -22.31 -2.64 -2.96
N ALA A 204 -22.35 -2.77 -4.29
CA ALA A 204 -21.32 -3.47 -5.03
C ALA A 204 -19.95 -2.87 -4.67
N ALA A 205 -19.07 -3.70 -4.13
CA ALA A 205 -17.72 -3.32 -3.71
C ALA A 205 -16.68 -3.92 -4.67
N PRO A 206 -16.61 -3.44 -5.94
CA PRO A 206 -15.70 -3.99 -6.93
C PRO A 206 -14.24 -3.84 -6.51
N VAL A 207 -13.91 -2.79 -5.74
CA VAL A 207 -12.59 -2.56 -5.18
C VAL A 207 -12.22 -3.66 -4.18
N ASP A 208 -13.14 -4.05 -3.30
CA ASP A 208 -12.90 -5.13 -2.33
C ASP A 208 -12.69 -6.46 -3.04
N ALA A 209 -13.50 -6.76 -4.06
CA ALA A 209 -13.37 -7.97 -4.86
C ALA A 209 -12.03 -8.02 -5.61
N ALA A 210 -11.60 -6.89 -6.19
CA ALA A 210 -10.30 -6.77 -6.85
C ALA A 210 -9.15 -7.00 -5.86
N TRP A 211 -9.23 -6.45 -4.65
CA TRP A 211 -8.22 -6.63 -3.61
C TRP A 211 -8.12 -8.09 -3.14
N GLN A 212 -9.26 -8.74 -2.90
CA GLN A 212 -9.29 -10.17 -2.55
C GLN A 212 -8.74 -11.06 -3.67
N ALA A 213 -9.00 -10.73 -4.93
CA ALA A 213 -8.42 -11.45 -6.06
C ALA A 213 -6.89 -11.24 -6.13
N LEU A 214 -6.44 -10.01 -5.92
CA LEU A 214 -5.03 -9.65 -5.90
C LEU A 214 -4.27 -10.36 -4.78
N GLN A 215 -4.80 -10.36 -3.56
CA GLN A 215 -4.22 -11.06 -2.41
C GLN A 215 -4.07 -12.56 -2.67
N ARG A 216 -5.13 -13.23 -3.15
CA ARG A 216 -5.10 -14.65 -3.50
C ARG A 216 -4.06 -14.96 -4.58
N TRP A 217 -3.92 -14.07 -5.56
CA TRP A 217 -2.92 -14.22 -6.62
C TRP A 217 -1.50 -14.07 -6.07
N PHE A 218 -1.24 -13.07 -5.22
CA PHE A 218 0.05 -12.88 -4.56
C PHE A 218 0.43 -14.06 -3.65
N GLU A 219 -0.52 -14.58 -2.86
CA GLU A 219 -0.27 -15.73 -1.99
C GLU A 219 0.12 -16.98 -2.79
N ARG A 220 -0.58 -17.25 -3.91
CA ARG A 220 -0.24 -18.35 -4.82
C ARG A 220 1.14 -18.18 -5.44
N LEU A 221 1.49 -16.95 -5.81
CA LEU A 221 2.78 -16.68 -6.44
C LEU A 221 3.93 -16.74 -5.43
N ALA A 222 3.72 -16.25 -4.20
CA ALA A 222 4.69 -16.27 -3.11
C ALA A 222 4.98 -17.68 -2.60
N THR A 223 3.96 -18.53 -2.53
CA THR A 223 4.09 -19.92 -2.06
C THR A 223 4.75 -20.84 -3.08
N HIS A 224 4.97 -20.39 -4.31
CA HIS A 224 5.57 -21.21 -5.35
C HIS A 224 7.08 -21.45 -5.09
N PRO A 225 7.58 -22.69 -5.17
CA PRO A 225 8.97 -23.03 -4.80
C PRO A 225 10.04 -22.35 -5.68
N LYS A 226 9.66 -21.89 -6.88
CA LYS A 226 10.55 -21.16 -7.80
C LYS A 226 10.52 -19.64 -7.61
N ALA A 227 9.65 -19.08 -6.75
CA ALA A 227 9.46 -17.64 -6.62
C ALA A 227 10.76 -16.85 -6.37
N PRO A 228 11.69 -17.28 -5.50
CA PRO A 228 12.96 -16.58 -5.31
C PRO A 228 13.87 -16.58 -6.55
N ARG A 229 13.82 -17.65 -7.38
CA ARG A 229 14.59 -17.73 -8.62
C ARG A 229 13.99 -16.84 -9.71
N VAL A 230 12.66 -16.81 -9.80
CA VAL A 230 11.93 -15.91 -10.70
C VAL A 230 12.20 -14.46 -10.32
N ALA A 231 12.19 -14.13 -9.02
CA ALA A 231 12.54 -12.79 -8.54
C ALA A 231 13.93 -12.34 -9.00
N VAL A 232 14.95 -13.20 -8.86
CA VAL A 232 16.31 -12.91 -9.35
C VAL A 232 16.33 -12.70 -10.87
N ALA A 233 15.63 -13.55 -11.62
CA ALA A 233 15.58 -13.44 -13.08
C ALA A 233 14.90 -12.13 -13.53
N VAL A 234 13.79 -11.76 -12.92
CA VAL A 234 13.08 -10.51 -13.21
C VAL A 234 13.95 -9.29 -12.89
N LEU A 235 14.58 -9.25 -11.70
CA LEU A 235 15.47 -8.15 -11.32
C LEU A 235 16.68 -8.03 -12.26
N ALA A 236 17.28 -9.16 -12.64
CA ALA A 236 18.39 -9.16 -13.59
C ALA A 236 17.95 -8.65 -14.97
N LEU A 237 16.78 -9.09 -15.45
CA LEU A 237 16.21 -8.64 -16.72
C LEU A 237 15.90 -7.13 -16.69
N GLN A 238 15.37 -6.61 -15.59
CA GLN A 238 15.12 -5.18 -15.42
C GLN A 238 16.41 -4.36 -15.47
N VAL A 239 17.47 -4.80 -14.78
CA VAL A 239 18.79 -4.13 -14.82
C VAL A 239 19.31 -4.09 -16.26
N VAL A 240 19.27 -5.21 -16.98
CA VAL A 240 19.72 -5.28 -18.38
C VAL A 240 18.86 -4.38 -19.27
N GLY A 241 17.54 -4.47 -19.14
CA GLY A 241 16.60 -3.66 -19.91
C GLY A 241 16.80 -2.16 -19.69
N ALA A 242 17.00 -1.73 -18.45
CA ALA A 242 17.27 -0.32 -18.11
C ALA A 242 18.58 0.18 -18.74
N LEU A 243 19.64 -0.62 -18.73
CA LEU A 243 20.92 -0.27 -19.36
C LEU A 243 20.81 -0.22 -20.89
N VAL A 244 20.11 -1.18 -21.51
CA VAL A 244 19.86 -1.16 -22.96
C VAL A 244 19.10 0.09 -23.37
N ILE A 245 18.04 0.44 -22.63
CA ILE A 245 17.28 1.67 -22.87
C ILE A 245 18.18 2.90 -22.70
N ALA A 246 19.02 2.93 -21.67
CA ALA A 246 19.95 4.04 -21.46
C ALA A 246 20.95 4.22 -22.60
N ILE A 247 21.44 3.13 -23.20
CA ILE A 247 22.35 3.17 -24.36
C ILE A 247 21.60 3.63 -25.62
N VAL A 248 20.47 3.01 -25.93
CA VAL A 248 19.70 3.29 -27.16
C VAL A 248 19.15 4.72 -27.17
N VAL A 249 18.69 5.21 -26.03
CA VAL A 249 18.09 6.54 -25.90
C VAL A 249 19.15 7.61 -25.58
N GLY A 250 20.30 7.21 -25.04
CA GLY A 250 21.37 8.10 -24.61
C GLY A 250 22.10 8.83 -25.73
N ASP A 251 22.04 8.34 -26.96
CA ASP A 251 22.71 8.93 -28.12
C ASP A 251 22.13 10.31 -28.55
N GLY A 252 20.99 10.74 -27.97
CA GLY A 252 20.32 11.99 -28.34
C GLY A 252 19.81 12.85 -27.17
N LEU A 253 20.17 12.55 -25.91
CA LEU A 253 19.70 13.27 -24.72
C LEU A 253 20.85 13.86 -23.89
N ASN A 254 20.52 14.78 -22.98
CA ASN A 254 21.45 15.26 -21.96
C ASN A 254 22.03 14.06 -21.18
N HIS A 255 23.30 14.14 -20.79
CA HIS A 255 24.02 13.07 -20.06
C HIS A 255 23.38 12.70 -18.71
N LEU A 256 22.61 13.62 -18.09
CA LEU A 256 22.12 13.47 -16.72
C LEU A 256 21.13 12.29 -16.51
N PRO A 257 20.05 12.11 -17.30
CA PRO A 257 19.19 10.93 -17.15
C PRO A 257 19.90 9.61 -17.42
N VAL A 258 20.81 9.56 -18.40
CA VAL A 258 21.60 8.37 -18.71
C VAL A 258 22.49 7.98 -17.53
N LEU A 259 23.19 8.95 -16.95
CA LEU A 259 24.00 8.74 -15.74
C LEU A 259 23.15 8.25 -14.57
N GLY A 260 21.98 8.86 -14.37
CA GLY A 260 21.04 8.48 -13.32
C GLY A 260 20.51 7.04 -13.45
N VAL A 261 20.08 6.63 -14.65
CA VAL A 261 19.64 5.26 -14.94
C VAL A 261 20.80 4.27 -14.76
N THR A 262 22.00 4.62 -15.23
CA THR A 262 23.17 3.75 -15.14
C THR A 262 23.60 3.54 -13.68
N ALA A 263 23.72 4.63 -12.91
CA ALA A 263 24.04 4.56 -11.48
C ALA A 263 22.96 3.79 -10.69
N GLY A 264 21.69 4.04 -10.99
CA GLY A 264 20.53 3.34 -10.41
C GLY A 264 20.59 1.83 -10.65
N SER A 265 20.78 1.46 -11.90
CA SER A 265 20.83 0.06 -12.35
C SER A 265 22.03 -0.67 -11.77
N LEU A 266 23.21 -0.04 -11.72
CA LEU A 266 24.40 -0.61 -11.10
C LEU A 266 24.18 -0.86 -9.60
N LEU A 267 23.66 0.12 -8.87
CA LEU A 267 23.40 -0.03 -7.44
C LEU A 267 22.35 -1.13 -7.20
N SER A 268 21.25 -1.15 -7.95
CA SER A 268 20.25 -2.24 -7.90
C SER A 268 20.85 -3.61 -8.22
N ALA A 269 21.74 -3.69 -9.21
CA ALA A 269 22.45 -4.91 -9.58
C ALA A 269 23.32 -5.43 -8.42
N THR A 270 24.03 -4.56 -7.70
CA THR A 270 24.84 -4.98 -6.54
C THR A 270 23.98 -5.65 -5.46
N PHE A 271 22.81 -5.09 -5.17
CA PHE A 271 21.87 -5.68 -4.21
C PHE A 271 21.29 -7.00 -4.71
N THR A 272 20.94 -7.07 -6.00
CA THR A 272 20.44 -8.29 -6.65
C THR A 272 21.46 -9.42 -6.60
N VAL A 273 22.72 -9.14 -6.95
CA VAL A 273 23.81 -10.14 -6.90
C VAL A 273 24.07 -10.59 -5.46
N ARG A 274 24.17 -9.66 -4.51
CA ARG A 274 24.35 -10.00 -3.08
C ARG A 274 23.18 -10.80 -2.54
N GLY A 275 21.95 -10.49 -2.96
CA GLY A 275 20.74 -11.23 -2.62
C GLY A 275 20.76 -12.66 -3.18
N ALA A 276 21.14 -12.83 -4.44
CA ALA A 276 21.29 -14.14 -5.08
C ALA A 276 22.37 -15.00 -4.40
N LEU A 277 23.50 -14.38 -4.00
CA LEU A 277 24.54 -15.07 -3.23
C LEU A 277 24.06 -15.47 -1.83
N ALA A 278 23.32 -14.59 -1.14
CA ALA A 278 22.71 -14.92 0.16
C ALA A 278 21.70 -16.08 0.05
N LEU A 279 20.94 -16.13 -1.05
CA LEU A 279 20.01 -17.20 -1.35
C LEU A 279 20.74 -18.54 -1.57
N ARG A 280 21.86 -18.51 -2.33
CA ARG A 280 22.74 -19.69 -2.51
C ARG A 280 23.34 -20.20 -1.21
N LYS A 281 23.68 -19.28 -0.29
CA LYS A 281 24.20 -19.61 1.06
C LYS A 281 23.09 -20.04 2.05
N GLY A 282 21.85 -20.22 1.61
CA GLY A 282 20.73 -20.64 2.45
C GLY A 282 20.12 -19.56 3.36
N ASN A 283 20.63 -18.32 3.33
CA ASN A 283 20.12 -17.22 4.17
C ASN A 283 18.99 -16.46 3.46
N ARG A 284 17.80 -17.07 3.44
CA ARG A 284 16.60 -16.53 2.76
C ARG A 284 16.17 -15.16 3.28
N ALA A 285 16.19 -14.96 4.60
CA ALA A 285 15.81 -13.68 5.21
C ALA A 285 16.70 -12.52 4.73
N ARG A 286 18.02 -12.75 4.64
CA ARG A 286 18.94 -11.75 4.10
C ARG A 286 18.76 -11.54 2.60
N ALA A 287 18.49 -12.60 1.84
CA ALA A 287 18.23 -12.52 0.41
C ALA A 287 17.00 -11.63 0.11
N VAL A 288 15.88 -11.88 0.78
CA VAL A 288 14.65 -11.08 0.61
C VAL A 288 14.88 -9.61 0.95
N ARG A 289 15.57 -9.30 2.05
CA ARG A 289 15.91 -7.90 2.38
C ARG A 289 16.77 -7.23 1.30
N LEU A 290 17.74 -7.93 0.73
CA LEU A 290 18.59 -7.38 -0.33
C LEU A 290 17.80 -7.19 -1.63
N PHE A 291 16.89 -8.09 -1.98
CA PHE A 291 16.00 -7.91 -3.13
C PHE A 291 15.03 -6.75 -2.91
N GLU A 292 14.49 -6.56 -1.70
CA GLU A 292 13.67 -5.39 -1.39
C GLU A 292 14.47 -4.09 -1.59
N LEU A 293 15.74 -4.06 -1.15
CA LEU A 293 16.61 -2.90 -1.39
C LEU A 293 16.90 -2.68 -2.88
N ALA A 294 17.11 -3.75 -3.67
CA ALA A 294 17.29 -3.64 -5.11
C ALA A 294 16.07 -3.00 -5.79
N VAL A 295 14.86 -3.48 -5.47
CA VAL A 295 13.60 -2.94 -5.98
C VAL A 295 13.40 -1.49 -5.54
N LEU A 296 13.69 -1.17 -4.28
CA LEU A 296 13.58 0.21 -3.79
C LEU A 296 14.57 1.15 -4.49
N VAL A 297 15.80 0.71 -4.75
CA VAL A 297 16.76 1.49 -5.54
C VAL A 297 16.28 1.68 -6.98
N SER A 298 15.74 0.62 -7.59
CA SER A 298 15.12 0.72 -8.92
C SER A 298 14.02 1.77 -8.95
N LEU A 299 13.06 1.68 -8.03
CA LEU A 299 11.95 2.63 -7.93
C LEU A 299 12.44 4.07 -7.65
N LEU A 300 13.32 4.27 -6.67
CA LEU A 300 13.65 5.62 -6.21
C LEU A 300 14.72 6.31 -7.04
N MET A 301 15.55 5.56 -7.77
CA MET A 301 16.64 6.11 -8.55
C MET A 301 16.44 5.84 -10.03
N THR A 302 16.44 4.57 -10.45
CA THR A 302 16.39 4.19 -11.87
C THR A 302 15.11 4.70 -12.55
N GLN A 303 13.94 4.45 -11.96
CA GLN A 303 12.67 4.81 -12.57
C GLN A 303 12.48 6.33 -12.70
N VAL A 304 12.95 7.12 -11.72
CA VAL A 304 12.85 8.60 -11.77
C VAL A 304 13.49 9.15 -13.05
N PHE A 305 14.71 8.69 -13.35
CA PHE A 305 15.42 9.12 -14.57
C PHE A 305 14.86 8.44 -15.83
N GLN A 306 14.38 7.20 -15.72
CA GLN A 306 13.77 6.49 -16.84
C GLN A 306 12.45 7.15 -17.29
N PHE A 307 11.64 7.67 -16.36
CA PHE A 307 10.43 8.44 -16.69
C PHE A 307 10.72 9.73 -17.44
N ALA A 308 11.90 10.34 -17.24
CA ALA A 308 12.34 11.51 -18.00
C ALA A 308 12.71 11.18 -19.46
N ALA A 309 13.07 9.93 -19.74
CA ALA A 309 13.49 9.48 -21.07
C ALA A 309 12.37 8.73 -21.82
N THR A 310 11.76 7.73 -21.19
CA THR A 310 10.81 6.79 -21.82
C THR A 310 9.66 6.44 -20.87
N GLN A 311 8.52 7.10 -21.03
CA GLN A 311 7.38 7.01 -20.10
C GLN A 311 6.78 5.60 -20.04
N PHE A 312 6.57 4.94 -21.18
CA PHE A 312 5.96 3.60 -21.23
C PHE A 312 6.86 2.51 -20.66
N ALA A 313 8.16 2.54 -20.99
CA ALA A 313 9.12 1.57 -20.45
C ALA A 313 9.29 1.74 -18.94
N ALA A 314 9.34 2.98 -18.45
CA ALA A 314 9.37 3.28 -17.02
C ALA A 314 8.10 2.82 -16.31
N ALA A 315 6.91 3.02 -16.91
CA ALA A 315 5.66 2.54 -16.35
C ALA A 315 5.62 1.01 -16.19
N PHE A 316 6.08 0.27 -17.20
CA PHE A 316 6.18 -1.18 -17.11
C PHE A 316 7.22 -1.64 -16.07
N GLY A 317 8.38 -0.99 -16.04
CA GLY A 317 9.43 -1.24 -15.05
C GLY A 317 8.94 -1.02 -13.61
N MET A 318 8.26 0.11 -13.37
CA MET A 318 7.62 0.44 -12.10
C MET A 318 6.57 -0.60 -11.70
N LEU A 319 5.72 -1.04 -12.63
CA LEU A 319 4.70 -2.06 -12.32
C LEU A 319 5.35 -3.37 -11.88
N LEU A 320 6.38 -3.81 -12.58
CA LEU A 320 7.16 -4.99 -12.19
C LEU A 320 7.81 -4.80 -10.81
N ASP A 321 8.38 -3.62 -10.53
CA ASP A 321 8.98 -3.30 -9.25
C ASP A 321 7.94 -3.35 -8.11
N LEU A 322 6.73 -2.81 -8.31
CA LEU A 322 5.65 -2.87 -7.32
C LEU A 322 5.18 -4.30 -7.07
N VAL A 323 4.99 -5.09 -8.12
CA VAL A 323 4.65 -6.52 -8.00
C VAL A 323 5.76 -7.25 -7.24
N MET A 324 7.02 -6.98 -7.56
CA MET A 324 8.14 -7.60 -6.87
C MET A 324 8.21 -7.20 -5.40
N LEU A 325 7.98 -5.92 -5.09
CA LEU A 325 7.95 -5.45 -3.71
C LEU A 325 6.83 -6.12 -2.90
N GLY A 326 5.64 -6.27 -3.49
CA GLY A 326 4.52 -6.99 -2.90
C GLY A 326 4.86 -8.46 -2.62
N LEU A 327 5.45 -9.15 -3.59
CA LEU A 327 5.85 -10.55 -3.47
C LEU A 327 6.91 -10.76 -2.38
N LEU A 328 7.94 -9.92 -2.36
CA LEU A 328 9.03 -9.97 -1.38
C LEU A 328 8.52 -9.67 0.03
N ARG A 329 7.58 -8.72 0.17
CA ARG A 329 6.96 -8.41 1.45
C ARG A 329 6.10 -9.56 1.97
N ALA A 330 5.30 -10.17 1.11
CA ALA A 330 4.50 -11.34 1.47
C ALA A 330 5.39 -12.50 1.95
N GLU A 331 6.49 -12.77 1.26
CA GLU A 331 7.46 -13.80 1.66
C GLU A 331 8.16 -13.44 2.99
N ARG A 332 8.49 -12.17 3.22
CA ARG A 332 9.04 -11.71 4.52
C ARG A 332 8.05 -11.92 5.66
N ASP A 333 6.79 -11.54 5.48
CA ASP A 333 5.77 -11.65 6.51
C ASP A 333 5.46 -13.11 6.83
N ARG A 334 5.48 -13.99 5.81
CA ARG A 334 5.40 -15.43 5.99
C ARG A 334 6.57 -15.97 6.82
N MET A 335 7.81 -15.65 6.44
CA MET A 335 9.00 -16.08 7.20
C MET A 335 8.94 -15.64 8.66
N ARG A 336 8.41 -14.44 8.92
CA ARG A 336 8.22 -13.95 10.29
C ARG A 336 7.21 -14.80 11.08
N ARG A 337 6.06 -15.13 10.48
CA ARG A 337 5.04 -15.99 11.11
C ARG A 337 5.57 -17.41 11.39
N GLU A 338 6.39 -17.97 10.50
CA GLU A 338 7.02 -19.28 10.70
C GLU A 338 8.00 -19.28 11.89
N VAL A 339 8.77 -18.19 12.08
CA VAL A 339 9.66 -18.04 13.25
C VAL A 339 8.85 -17.88 14.54
N GLU A 340 7.79 -17.07 14.52
CA GLU A 340 6.91 -16.86 15.69
C GLU A 340 6.21 -18.17 16.10
N SER A 341 5.70 -18.95 15.14
CA SER A 341 5.05 -20.24 15.42
C SER A 341 6.03 -21.29 15.94
N ALA A 342 7.25 -21.37 15.37
CA ALA A 342 8.30 -22.26 15.85
C ALA A 342 8.77 -21.90 17.26
N THR A 343 8.88 -20.61 17.56
CA THR A 343 9.23 -20.12 18.91
C THR A 343 8.14 -20.48 19.91
N LYS A 344 6.87 -20.25 19.57
CA LYS A 344 5.71 -20.61 20.41
C LYS A 344 5.63 -22.13 20.68
N ALA A 345 5.87 -22.94 19.65
CA ALA A 345 5.91 -24.39 19.79
C ALA A 345 7.09 -24.87 20.66
N ARG A 346 8.25 -24.19 20.60
CA ARG A 346 9.40 -24.48 21.46
C ARG A 346 9.13 -24.10 22.91
N THR A 347 8.52 -22.94 23.17
CA THR A 347 8.14 -22.53 24.53
C THR A 347 7.11 -23.45 25.16
N LEU A 348 6.15 -23.98 24.37
CA LEU A 348 5.16 -24.95 24.83
C LEU A 348 5.74 -26.35 25.12
N ARG A 349 6.94 -26.66 24.62
CA ARG A 349 7.62 -27.95 24.81
C ARG A 349 8.66 -27.94 25.91
N LEU A 350 8.98 -26.77 26.48
CA LEU A 350 9.83 -26.71 27.66
C LEU A 350 9.00 -27.17 28.86
N PRO A 351 9.50 -28.11 29.69
CA PRO A 351 8.85 -28.43 30.96
C PRO A 351 8.73 -27.13 31.79
N PRO A 352 7.64 -26.98 32.57
CA PRO A 352 7.49 -25.82 33.44
C PRO A 352 8.73 -25.69 34.32
N ASP A 353 9.24 -24.47 34.42
CA ASP A 353 10.40 -24.15 35.25
C ASP A 353 10.07 -24.55 36.70
N PRO A 354 10.81 -25.49 37.31
CA PRO A 354 10.54 -25.95 38.67
C PRO A 354 10.76 -24.85 39.72
N ASP A 355 11.45 -23.76 39.35
CA ASP A 355 11.73 -22.62 40.22
C ASP A 355 10.71 -21.48 40.06
N LEU A 356 9.78 -21.59 39.09
CA LEU A 356 8.62 -20.69 39.01
C LEU A 356 7.50 -21.23 39.91
N PRO A 357 6.87 -20.38 40.74
CA PRO A 357 5.71 -20.82 41.50
C PRO A 357 4.64 -21.38 40.53
N PRO A 358 3.99 -22.51 40.86
CA PRO A 358 2.83 -22.95 40.10
C PRO A 358 1.85 -21.79 40.04
N PHE A 359 1.17 -21.65 38.89
CA PHE A 359 0.20 -20.60 38.57
C PHE A 359 -0.44 -19.94 39.81
N PRO A 360 -0.55 -18.60 39.87
CA PRO A 360 -1.20 -17.95 41.00
C PRO A 360 -2.57 -18.59 41.20
N GLU A 361 -2.75 -19.23 42.36
CA GLU A 361 -4.03 -19.80 42.78
C GLU A 361 -5.08 -18.71 42.63
N ASP A 362 -6.12 -19.01 41.86
CA ASP A 362 -7.26 -18.13 41.73
C ASP A 362 -7.90 -18.02 43.12
N PRO A 363 -7.96 -16.82 43.74
CA PRO A 363 -8.57 -16.66 45.06
C PRO A 363 -10.08 -16.95 45.08
N SER A 364 -10.67 -17.36 43.94
CA SER A 364 -12.06 -17.79 43.82
C SER A 364 -12.28 -19.30 43.76
N ASP A 365 -11.24 -20.14 43.86
CA ASP A 365 -11.43 -21.60 43.93
C ASP A 365 -11.94 -22.02 45.32
N PRO A 366 -13.11 -22.69 45.42
CA PRO A 366 -13.63 -23.17 46.69
C PRO A 366 -12.84 -24.39 47.19
N VAL A 367 -12.37 -24.31 48.45
CA VAL A 367 -11.72 -25.41 49.18
C VAL A 367 -12.73 -26.50 49.56
#